data_AF-A0A8J4LPM6-F1
#
_entry.id   AF-A0A8J4LPM6-F1
#
_cell.length_a   1.000
_cell.length_b   1.000
_cell.length_c   1.000
_cell.angle_alpha   90.00
_cell.angle_beta   90.00
_cell.angle_gamma   90.00
#
_symmetry.space_group_name_H-M   'P 1'
#
loop_
_entity.id
_entity.type
_entity.pdbx_description
1 polymer ?
#
loop_
_entity_poly.entity_id
_entity_poly.type
_entity_poly.pdbx_seq_one_letter_code
_entity_poly.pdbx_strand_id
1 'polypeptide(L)'
;AAFLYAIGSCAERQLNTVTGEQISYGTVLTLTSSFPGGRDSHVFYLRQDDGQMYRLSFCSGVISAADLVPNVRFAITYSSIQDGVMNTCQKPRQLNREPPAAAGARRRSLFGSEITTPIRPTFLVYIVTVCGFDKPAAATPAMLNGSFFAEDRKQTLAGYYKTCSYGKVSLAPSR
;
A
#
# COMPACT_ATOMS: atom_id res chain seq x y z
N ALA A 1 2.74 2.04 -32.73
CA ALA A 1 2.66 2.34 -31.28
C ALA A 1 3.77 1.55 -30.59
N ALA A 2 4.75 2.23 -29.99
CA ALA A 2 5.89 1.60 -29.35
C ALA A 2 5.50 1.14 -27.93
N PHE A 3 5.61 -0.16 -27.65
CA PHE A 3 5.48 -0.73 -26.31
C PHE A 3 6.88 -0.90 -25.73
N LEU A 4 7.22 -0.09 -24.73
CA LEU A 4 8.41 -0.25 -23.92
C LEU A 4 8.12 -1.29 -22.83
N TYR A 5 8.70 -2.49 -22.97
CA TYR A 5 8.77 -3.50 -21.91
C TYR A 5 10.00 -3.23 -21.04
N ALA A 6 9.79 -2.89 -19.77
CA ALA A 6 10.85 -2.91 -18.77
C ALA A 6 10.87 -4.30 -18.10
N ILE A 7 11.86 -5.11 -18.45
CA ILE A 7 12.11 -6.41 -17.84
C ILE A 7 12.92 -6.16 -16.56
N GLY A 8 12.24 -6.12 -15.41
CA GLY A 8 12.91 -6.08 -14.11
C GLY A 8 13.44 -7.47 -13.74
N SER A 9 14.75 -7.65 -13.86
CA SER A 9 15.46 -8.85 -13.40
C SER A 9 15.43 -8.91 -11.86
N CYS A 10 14.82 -9.95 -11.28
CA CYS A 10 15.02 -10.31 -9.89
C CYS A 10 16.36 -11.03 -9.77
N ALA A 11 17.44 -10.27 -9.55
CA ALA A 11 18.71 -10.83 -9.17
C ALA A 11 18.66 -11.25 -7.69
N GLU A 12 18.65 -12.56 -7.46
CA GLU A 12 18.86 -13.17 -6.15
C GLU A 12 20.32 -12.88 -5.74
N ARG A 13 20.51 -11.91 -4.84
CA ARG A 13 21.84 -11.47 -4.39
C ARG A 13 22.02 -11.80 -2.92
N GLN A 14 23.16 -12.42 -2.63
CA GLN A 14 23.54 -12.92 -1.31
C GLN A 14 23.40 -11.85 -0.21
N LEU A 15 22.81 -12.26 0.92
CA LEU A 15 22.68 -11.46 2.13
C LEU A 15 24.07 -11.12 2.66
N ASN A 16 24.53 -9.91 2.39
CA ASN A 16 25.69 -9.35 3.06
C ASN A 16 25.26 -8.88 4.45
N THR A 17 25.76 -9.55 5.48
CA THR A 17 25.66 -9.10 6.87
C THR A 17 26.53 -7.86 7.03
N VAL A 18 25.92 -6.68 7.02
CA VAL A 18 26.65 -5.43 7.26
C VAL A 18 26.57 -5.09 8.74
N THR A 19 27.73 -5.09 9.41
CA THR A 19 27.87 -4.69 10.82
C THR A 19 28.50 -3.31 10.90
N GLY A 20 27.75 -2.32 11.36
CA GLY A 20 28.18 -0.94 11.47
C GLY A 20 26.99 0.02 11.42
N GLU A 21 27.13 1.18 12.06
CA GLU A 21 26.09 2.21 11.99
C GLU A 21 26.06 2.81 10.59
N GLN A 22 24.94 2.60 9.89
CA GLN A 22 24.78 3.00 8.50
C GLN A 22 23.46 3.73 8.31
N ILE A 23 23.39 4.60 7.29
CA ILE A 23 22.19 5.36 6.97
C ILE A 23 21.61 4.84 5.66
N SER A 24 20.35 4.45 5.71
CA SER A 24 19.55 4.06 4.55
C SER A 24 18.51 5.13 4.25
N TYR A 25 18.30 5.39 2.96
CA TYR A 25 17.30 6.33 2.46
C TYR A 25 16.19 5.57 1.76
N GLY A 26 14.94 5.89 2.06
CA GLY A 26 13.82 5.21 1.42
C GLY A 26 12.45 5.69 1.86
N THR A 27 11.43 5.08 1.28
CA THR A 27 10.02 5.34 1.61
C THR A 27 9.54 4.30 2.62
N VAL A 28 8.95 4.75 3.74
CA VAL A 28 8.36 3.84 4.73
C VAL A 28 6.99 3.39 4.27
N LEU A 29 6.73 2.08 4.33
CA LEU A 29 5.46 1.44 4.04
C LEU A 29 4.96 0.75 5.32
N THR A 30 3.64 0.67 5.49
CA THR A 30 3.02 0.02 6.66
C THR A 30 2.04 -1.04 6.21
N LEU A 31 2.18 -2.24 6.77
CA LEU A 31 1.22 -3.32 6.64
C LEU A 31 0.43 -3.41 7.95
N THR A 32 -0.88 -3.23 7.86
CA THR A 32 -1.84 -3.31 8.96
C THR A 32 -2.59 -4.64 8.92
N SER A 33 -2.62 -5.35 10.04
CA SER A 33 -3.40 -6.58 10.21
C SER A 33 -4.25 -6.49 11.47
N SER A 34 -5.55 -6.75 11.36
CA SER A 34 -6.46 -6.79 12.51
C SER A 34 -6.66 -8.23 12.98
N PHE A 35 -6.49 -8.48 14.27
CA PHE A 35 -6.68 -9.81 14.87
C PHE A 35 -8.04 -9.92 15.60
N PRO A 36 -8.63 -11.13 15.68
CA PRO A 36 -9.82 -11.38 16.49
C PRO A 36 -9.51 -11.04 17.96
N GLY A 37 -10.14 -10.00 18.49
CA GLY A 37 -9.82 -9.42 19.80
C GLY A 37 -9.52 -7.91 19.79
N GLY A 38 -9.64 -7.24 18.64
CA GLY A 38 -9.55 -5.79 18.53
C GLY A 38 -8.12 -5.24 18.65
N ARG A 39 -7.12 -6.09 18.44
CA ARG A 39 -5.72 -5.68 18.38
C ARG A 39 -5.30 -5.55 16.92
N ASP A 40 -4.92 -4.34 16.53
CA ASP A 40 -4.28 -4.08 15.26
C ASP A 40 -2.76 -4.23 15.41
N SER A 41 -2.15 -4.83 14.41
CA SER A 41 -0.69 -4.98 14.29
C SER A 41 -0.21 -4.15 13.12
N HIS A 42 0.90 -3.45 13.33
CA HIS A 42 1.56 -2.63 12.33
C HIS A 42 2.96 -3.18 12.08
N VAL A 43 3.24 -3.58 10.85
CA VAL A 43 4.58 -3.96 10.40
C VAL A 43 5.08 -2.89 9.45
N PHE A 44 6.27 -2.37 9.70
CA PHE A 44 6.87 -1.31 8.90
C PHE A 44 7.93 -1.88 7.97
N TYR A 45 7.99 -1.35 6.75
CA TYR A 45 8.99 -1.69 5.75
C TYR A 45 9.63 -0.41 5.21
N LEU A 46 10.91 -0.48 4.87
CA LEU A 46 11.59 0.57 4.11
C LEU A 46 11.79 0.07 2.69
N ARG A 47 11.24 0.79 1.71
CA ARG A 47 11.58 0.63 0.29
C ARG A 47 12.66 1.64 -0.07
N GLN A 48 13.88 1.16 -0.28
CA GLN A 48 15.02 1.96 -0.72
C GLN A 48 14.83 2.43 -2.18
N ASP A 49 15.61 3.43 -2.57
CA ASP A 49 15.53 4.02 -3.92
C ASP A 49 16.05 3.09 -5.02
N ASP A 50 16.90 2.12 -4.65
CA ASP A 50 17.38 1.04 -5.52
C ASP A 50 16.35 -0.09 -5.72
N GLY A 51 15.17 0.03 -5.11
CA GLY A 51 14.08 -0.93 -5.19
C GLY A 51 14.12 -2.03 -4.13
N GLN A 52 15.17 -2.11 -3.31
CA GLN A 52 15.25 -3.08 -2.22
C GLN A 52 14.23 -2.77 -1.12
N MET A 53 13.74 -3.81 -0.46
CA MET A 53 12.75 -3.69 0.62
C MET A 53 13.19 -4.45 1.85
N TYR A 54 13.19 -3.75 2.99
CA TYR A 54 13.57 -4.32 4.29
C TYR A 54 12.47 -4.12 5.31
N ARG A 55 12.19 -5.15 6.11
CA ARG A 55 11.32 -5.01 7.29
C ARG A 55 12.07 -4.19 8.35
N LEU A 56 11.43 -3.21 8.94
CA LEU A 56 12.02 -2.41 10.01
C LEU A 56 11.77 -3.06 11.37
N SER A 57 12.81 -3.17 12.18
CA SER A 57 12.76 -3.62 13.56
C SER A 57 13.33 -2.53 14.45
N PHE A 58 12.53 -2.06 15.40
CA PHE A 58 12.86 -0.92 16.25
C PHE A 58 13.24 -1.38 17.66
N CYS A 59 14.26 -0.75 18.23
CA CYS A 59 14.61 -0.97 19.62
C CYS A 59 13.52 -0.40 20.54
N SER A 60 13.24 -1.11 21.64
CA SER A 60 12.11 -0.81 22.53
C SER A 60 12.17 0.63 23.07
N GLY A 61 11.06 1.36 22.98
CA GLY A 61 10.91 2.69 23.59
C GLY A 61 11.50 3.86 22.79
N VAL A 62 12.10 3.62 21.61
CA VAL A 62 12.70 4.69 20.79
C VAL A 62 11.69 5.30 19.81
N ILE A 63 10.79 4.48 19.25
CA ILE A 63 9.90 4.88 18.16
C ILE A 63 8.48 4.38 18.46
N SER A 64 7.51 5.30 18.41
CA SER A 64 6.09 4.97 18.41
C SER A 64 5.62 4.68 16.98
N ALA A 65 4.64 3.81 16.81
CA ALA A 65 3.96 3.61 15.53
C ALA A 65 3.41 4.92 14.93
N ALA A 66 3.10 5.91 15.78
CA ALA A 66 2.65 7.23 15.36
C ALA A 66 3.76 8.13 14.81
N ASP A 67 5.04 7.85 15.11
CA ASP A 67 6.18 8.63 14.61
C ASP A 67 6.48 8.35 13.13
N LEU A 68 5.96 7.23 12.59
CA LEU A 68 6.22 6.77 11.24
C LEU A 68 4.99 6.95 10.35
N VAL A 69 4.97 8.07 9.63
CA VAL A 69 3.93 8.33 8.64
C VAL A 69 4.18 7.46 7.40
N PRO A 70 3.22 6.63 6.98
CA PRO A 70 3.38 5.79 5.79
C PRO A 70 3.48 6.63 4.52
N ASN A 71 4.19 6.10 3.53
CA ASN A 71 4.47 6.70 2.22
C ASN A 71 5.33 7.98 2.24
N VAL A 72 6.03 8.22 3.34
CA VAL A 72 6.95 9.35 3.48
C VAL A 72 8.40 8.86 3.39
N ARG A 73 9.29 9.70 2.86
CA ARG A 73 10.74 9.41 2.81
C ARG A 73 11.41 9.69 4.16
N PHE A 74 12.18 8.71 4.61
CA PHE A 74 12.97 8.77 5.83
C PHE A 74 14.43 8.45 5.53
N ALA A 75 15.32 9.05 6.31
CA ALA A 75 16.65 8.54 6.57
C ALA A 75 16.58 7.69 7.84
N ILE A 76 16.91 6.41 7.71
CA ILE A 76 16.91 5.43 8.79
C ILE A 76 18.35 5.05 9.07
N THR A 77 18.82 5.38 10.27
CA THR A 77 20.07 4.82 10.78
C THR A 77 19.82 3.41 11.30
N TYR A 78 20.61 2.44 10.87
CA TYR A 78 20.51 1.04 11.26
C TYR A 78 21.87 0.49 11.68
N SER A 79 21.85 -0.52 12.56
CA SER A 79 23.06 -1.17 13.06
C SER A 79 23.39 -2.47 12.32
N SER A 80 22.37 -3.15 11.80
CA SER A 80 22.51 -4.38 11.04
C SER A 80 21.30 -4.66 10.16
N ILE A 81 21.53 -5.46 9.11
CA ILE A 81 20.49 -6.11 8.31
C ILE A 81 20.67 -7.62 8.44
N GLN A 82 19.64 -8.33 8.88
CA GLN A 82 19.64 -9.79 9.04
C GLN A 82 18.32 -10.34 8.50
N ASP A 83 18.38 -11.31 7.59
CA ASP A 83 17.19 -11.98 7.02
C ASP A 83 16.13 -11.02 6.48
N GLY A 84 16.57 -9.94 5.80
CA GLY A 84 15.68 -8.91 5.27
C GLY A 84 15.09 -7.96 6.32
N VAL A 85 15.55 -8.06 7.57
CA VAL A 85 15.16 -7.18 8.68
C VAL A 85 16.27 -6.18 8.97
N MET A 86 15.95 -4.90 8.88
CA MET A 86 16.82 -3.78 9.20
C MET A 86 16.56 -3.33 10.64
N ASN A 87 17.56 -3.52 11.51
CA ASN A 87 17.49 -3.20 12.93
C ASN A 87 17.93 -1.76 13.18
N THR A 88 17.05 -0.97 13.80
CA THR A 88 17.30 0.45 14.06
C THR A 88 16.96 0.82 15.51
N CYS A 89 17.92 1.44 16.19
CA CYS A 89 17.75 1.96 17.55
C CYS A 89 17.71 3.49 17.60
N GLN A 90 17.57 4.16 16.45
CA GLN A 90 17.56 5.62 16.37
C GLN A 90 16.28 6.10 15.72
N LYS A 91 15.77 7.24 16.20
CA LYS A 91 14.56 7.84 15.65
C LYS A 91 14.79 8.22 14.17
N PRO A 92 13.98 7.68 13.23
CA PRO A 92 14.10 7.99 11.81
C PRO A 92 13.92 9.48 11.55
N ARG A 93 14.76 10.03 10.68
CA ARG A 93 14.67 11.44 10.28
C ARG A 93 13.86 11.55 8.99
N GLN A 94 12.69 12.15 9.08
CA GLN A 94 11.89 12.48 7.89
C GLN A 94 12.66 13.45 7.00
N LEU A 95 12.85 13.09 5.73
CA LEU A 95 13.64 13.88 4.78
C LEU A 95 12.81 14.95 4.08
N ASN A 96 11.53 14.65 3.85
CA ASN A 96 10.61 15.59 3.25
C ASN A 96 9.84 16.28 4.36
N ARG A 97 10.30 17.47 4.77
CA ARG A 97 9.48 18.47 5.49
C ARG A 97 8.47 19.14 4.54
N GLU A 98 8.17 18.53 3.39
CA GLU A 98 7.10 18.96 2.51
C GLU A 98 5.76 18.62 3.15
N PRO A 99 4.78 19.52 3.06
CA PRO A 99 3.46 19.28 3.62
C PRO A 99 2.89 17.96 3.09
N PRO A 100 2.07 17.24 3.87
CA PRO A 100 1.53 15.90 3.57
C PRO A 100 0.80 15.76 2.22
N ALA A 101 0.59 16.87 1.50
CA ALA A 101 0.09 16.91 0.13
C ALA A 101 0.99 16.18 -0.89
N ALA A 102 2.32 16.19 -0.76
CA ALA A 102 3.22 15.69 -1.82
C ALA A 102 3.33 14.14 -1.87
N ALA A 103 3.32 13.45 -0.73
CA ALA A 103 3.31 11.98 -0.70
C ALA A 103 2.02 11.39 -1.30
N GLY A 104 0.89 12.08 -1.07
CA GLY A 104 -0.35 11.80 -1.78
C GLY A 104 -0.25 12.08 -3.28
N ALA A 105 0.54 13.07 -3.72
CA ALA A 105 0.66 13.46 -5.13
C ALA A 105 1.17 12.33 -6.05
N ARG A 106 2.07 11.47 -5.56
CA ARG A 106 2.60 10.35 -6.37
C ARG A 106 1.58 9.22 -6.56
N ARG A 107 0.78 8.90 -5.54
CA ARG A 107 -0.40 8.02 -5.67
C ARG A 107 -1.50 8.67 -6.52
N ARG A 108 -1.61 10.00 -6.43
CA ARG A 108 -2.49 10.82 -7.26
C ARG A 108 -2.03 10.93 -8.71
N SER A 109 -0.81 10.55 -9.09
CA SER A 109 -0.38 10.55 -10.50
C SER A 109 -1.09 9.48 -11.36
N LEU A 110 -1.70 8.48 -10.71
CA LEU A 110 -2.57 7.49 -11.37
C LEU A 110 -3.98 8.03 -11.61
N PHE A 111 -4.34 9.12 -10.93
CA PHE A 111 -5.56 9.86 -11.16
C PHE A 111 -5.14 11.14 -11.92
N GLY A 112 -5.99 11.74 -12.74
CA GLY A 112 -5.59 12.96 -13.45
C GLY A 112 -5.15 14.08 -12.49
N SER A 113 -4.71 15.21 -13.05
CA SER A 113 -4.36 16.42 -12.29
C SER A 113 -5.51 16.95 -11.40
N GLU A 114 -6.73 16.43 -11.57
CA GLU A 114 -7.91 16.78 -10.77
C GLU A 114 -8.54 15.52 -10.18
N ILE A 115 -8.52 15.42 -8.84
CA ILE A 115 -9.49 14.59 -8.12
C ILE A 115 -10.69 15.49 -7.88
N THR A 116 -11.64 15.49 -8.80
CA THR A 116 -12.95 16.06 -8.53
C THR A 116 -13.60 15.22 -7.44
N THR A 117 -13.90 15.82 -6.29
CA THR A 117 -14.75 15.20 -5.27
C THR A 117 -16.03 14.73 -5.95
N PRO A 118 -16.34 13.43 -5.94
CA PRO A 118 -17.53 12.95 -6.62
C PRO A 118 -18.77 13.65 -6.04
N ILE A 119 -19.57 14.26 -6.90
CA ILE A 119 -20.83 14.94 -6.53
C ILE A 119 -21.84 13.93 -5.94
N ARG A 120 -21.59 12.63 -6.14
CA ARG A 120 -22.39 11.52 -5.62
C ARG A 120 -21.48 10.47 -4.97
N PRO A 121 -21.95 9.73 -3.94
CA PRO A 121 -21.17 8.67 -3.31
C PRO A 121 -20.67 7.67 -4.35
N THR A 122 -19.35 7.52 -4.46
CA THR A 122 -18.70 6.68 -5.46
C THR A 122 -17.79 5.66 -4.76
N PHE A 123 -17.84 4.40 -5.21
CA PHE A 123 -16.96 3.35 -4.70
C PHE A 123 -15.73 3.26 -5.57
N LEU A 124 -14.55 3.33 -4.96
CA LEU A 124 -13.29 3.09 -5.64
C LEU A 124 -12.82 1.68 -5.31
N VAL A 125 -12.72 0.83 -6.33
CA VAL A 125 -12.33 -0.58 -6.18
C VAL A 125 -10.95 -0.81 -6.79
N TYR A 126 -10.02 -1.32 -5.99
CA TYR A 126 -8.67 -1.66 -6.44
C TYR A 126 -8.57 -3.17 -6.66
N ILE A 127 -8.22 -3.59 -7.89
CA ILE A 127 -7.81 -4.96 -8.18
C ILE A 127 -6.29 -4.99 -8.14
N VAL A 128 -5.73 -5.69 -7.16
CA VAL A 128 -4.28 -5.82 -7.02
C VAL A 128 -3.83 -7.14 -7.63
N THR A 129 -2.87 -7.06 -8.55
CA THR A 129 -2.18 -8.23 -9.12
C THR A 129 -0.75 -8.25 -8.62
N VAL A 130 -0.32 -9.38 -8.06
CA VAL A 130 1.05 -9.58 -7.58
C VAL A 130 1.82 -10.35 -8.65
N CYS A 131 3.01 -9.88 -9.01
CA CYS A 131 3.91 -10.59 -9.92
C CYS A 131 4.60 -11.78 -9.21
N GLY A 132 5.04 -12.77 -9.98
CA GLY A 132 5.75 -13.95 -9.45
C GLY A 132 4.85 -15.14 -9.11
N PHE A 133 3.59 -15.12 -9.55
CA PHE A 133 2.68 -16.26 -9.48
C PHE A 133 2.22 -16.63 -10.88
N ASP A 134 2.26 -17.93 -11.20
CA ASP A 134 1.85 -18.47 -12.50
C ASP A 134 0.32 -18.52 -12.67
N LYS A 135 -0.41 -18.02 -11.66
CA LYS A 135 -1.87 -18.01 -11.64
C LYS A 135 -2.40 -16.66 -12.12
N PRO A 136 -3.50 -16.64 -12.88
CA PRO A 136 -4.17 -15.40 -13.24
C PRO A 136 -4.66 -14.66 -11.98
N ALA A 137 -4.90 -13.36 -12.13
CA ALA A 137 -5.45 -12.53 -11.08
C ALA A 137 -6.71 -13.17 -10.46
N ALA A 138 -6.77 -13.24 -9.14
CA ALA A 138 -7.90 -13.83 -8.41
C ALA A 138 -9.24 -13.12 -8.68
N ALA A 139 -9.18 -11.88 -9.14
CA ALA A 139 -10.34 -11.10 -9.53
C ALA A 139 -10.06 -10.38 -10.86
N THR A 140 -11.09 -10.31 -11.70
CA THR A 140 -11.09 -9.51 -12.93
C THR A 140 -12.16 -8.41 -12.85
N PRO A 141 -12.03 -7.32 -13.62
CA PRO A 141 -13.07 -6.30 -13.68
C PRO A 141 -14.45 -6.85 -14.07
N ALA A 142 -14.48 -7.84 -14.97
CA ALA A 142 -15.71 -8.50 -15.39
C ALA A 142 -16.39 -9.25 -14.23
N MET A 143 -15.62 -9.93 -13.39
CA MET A 143 -16.14 -10.61 -12.19
C MET A 143 -16.74 -9.61 -11.19
N LEU A 144 -16.10 -8.45 -11.00
CA LEU A 144 -16.63 -7.41 -10.12
C LEU A 144 -17.97 -6.88 -10.60
N ASN A 145 -18.16 -6.71 -11.91
CA ASN A 145 -19.42 -6.20 -12.44
C ASN A 145 -20.61 -7.10 -12.04
N GLY A 146 -20.44 -8.42 -12.13
CA GLY A 146 -21.45 -9.39 -11.70
C GLY A 146 -21.69 -9.41 -10.19
N SER A 147 -20.64 -9.27 -9.37
CA SER A 147 -20.77 -9.27 -7.90
C SER A 147 -21.30 -7.95 -7.33
N PHE A 148 -21.01 -6.82 -7.99
CA PHE A 148 -21.39 -5.50 -7.50
C PHE A 148 -22.74 -5.04 -8.04
N PHE A 149 -23.02 -5.28 -9.32
CA PHE A 149 -24.10 -4.61 -10.03
C PHE A 149 -25.13 -5.55 -10.69
N ALA A 150 -25.04 -6.89 -10.52
CA ALA A 150 -26.09 -7.75 -11.07
C ALA A 150 -27.44 -7.44 -10.40
N GLU A 151 -28.39 -6.97 -11.21
CA GLU A 151 -29.67 -6.39 -10.78
C GLU A 151 -30.64 -7.42 -10.19
N ASP A 152 -30.45 -8.71 -10.50
CA ASP A 152 -31.40 -9.78 -10.18
C ASP A 152 -31.04 -10.61 -8.94
N ARG A 153 -29.98 -10.25 -8.19
CA ARG A 153 -29.56 -11.02 -7.00
C ARG A 153 -29.46 -10.13 -5.76
N LYS A 154 -30.19 -10.50 -4.71
CA LYS A 154 -30.08 -9.89 -3.35
C LYS A 154 -28.67 -10.01 -2.74
N GLN A 155 -27.82 -10.85 -3.31
CA GLN A 155 -26.45 -11.13 -2.86
C GLN A 155 -25.41 -10.19 -3.50
N THR A 156 -25.80 -9.24 -4.37
CA THR A 156 -24.87 -8.24 -4.88
C THR A 156 -24.79 -7.03 -3.96
N LEU A 157 -23.72 -6.24 -4.10
CA LEU A 157 -23.59 -4.98 -3.37
C LEU A 157 -24.74 -4.02 -3.69
N ALA A 158 -25.13 -3.90 -4.96
CA ALA A 158 -26.30 -3.13 -5.39
C ALA A 158 -27.60 -3.66 -4.74
N GLY A 159 -27.78 -4.98 -4.71
CA GLY A 159 -28.92 -5.63 -4.05
C GLY A 159 -28.97 -5.36 -2.54
N TYR A 160 -27.82 -5.39 -1.85
CA TYR A 160 -27.70 -5.06 -0.43
C TYR A 160 -28.13 -3.62 -0.15
N TYR A 161 -27.55 -2.65 -0.86
CA TYR A 161 -27.90 -1.24 -0.67
C TYR A 161 -29.35 -0.96 -1.03
N LYS A 162 -29.87 -1.55 -2.11
CA LYS A 162 -31.29 -1.42 -2.48
C LYS A 162 -32.20 -1.98 -1.39
N THR A 163 -31.86 -3.12 -0.79
CA THR A 163 -32.67 -3.75 0.27
C THR A 163 -32.61 -2.98 1.57
N CYS A 164 -31.40 -2.68 2.07
CA CYS A 164 -31.20 -2.01 3.36
C CYS A 164 -31.61 -0.54 3.35
N SER A 165 -31.64 0.11 2.18
CA SER A 165 -32.12 1.49 2.03
C SER A 165 -33.60 1.59 1.67
N TYR A 166 -34.34 0.47 1.56
CA TYR A 166 -35.72 0.44 1.05
C TYR A 166 -35.86 1.11 -0.33
N GLY A 167 -34.88 0.89 -1.21
CA GLY A 167 -34.85 1.43 -2.57
C GLY A 167 -34.39 2.89 -2.68
N LYS A 168 -34.00 3.54 -1.59
CA LYS A 168 -33.56 4.95 -1.62
C LYS A 168 -32.13 5.14 -2.15
N VAL A 169 -31.31 4.09 -2.10
CA VAL A 169 -29.94 4.09 -2.61
C VAL A 169 -29.84 3.08 -3.75
N SER A 170 -29.35 3.56 -4.90
CA SER A 170 -29.06 2.73 -6.06
C SER A 170 -27.58 2.86 -6.41
N LEU A 171 -26.94 1.72 -6.68
CA LEU A 171 -25.57 1.65 -7.15
C LEU A 171 -25.59 1.38 -8.65
N ALA A 172 -25.02 2.29 -9.43
CA ALA A 172 -24.85 2.12 -10.86
C ALA A 172 -23.36 2.17 -11.21
N PRO A 173 -22.90 1.38 -12.18
CA PRO A 173 -21.54 1.53 -12.71
C PRO A 173 -21.40 2.94 -13.32
N SER A 174 -20.28 3.61 -13.06
CA SER A 174 -19.93 4.85 -13.76
C SER A 174 -19.64 4.52 -15.22
N ARG A 175 -20.33 5.19 -16.15
CA ARG A 175 -20.01 5.14 -17.58
C ARG A 175 -18.71 5.86 -17.89
#